data_AF-A0A069QQ95-F1
#
_entry.id   AF-A0A069QQ95-F1
#
_cell.length_a   1.000
_cell.length_b   1.000
_cell.length_c   1.000
_cell.angle_alpha   90.00
_cell.angle_beta   90.00
_cell.angle_gamma   90.00
#
_symmetry.space_group_name_H-M   'P 1'
#
loop_
_entity.id
_entity.type
_entity.pdbx_description
1 polymer ?
#
loop_
_entity_poly.entity_id
_entity_poly.type
_entity_poly.pdbx_seq_one_letter_code
_entity_poly.pdbx_strand_id
1 'polypeptide(L)'
;MFLRYDNSITSNDMKRFILSVCLVLFAAFNAMAQEAASPNGNVKVKFALNNSVPTYTVTFRGKPVIKPSRLGFALVKGGDLL
;
A
#
# COMPACT_ATOMS: atom_id res chain seq x y z
N MET A 1 41.31 33.33 6.87
CA MET A 1 39.96 33.87 6.62
C MET A 1 38.98 32.71 6.73
N PHE A 2 38.37 32.53 7.89
CA PHE A 2 37.44 31.43 8.13
C PHE A 2 36.03 31.91 7.78
N LEU A 3 35.42 31.29 6.76
CA LEU A 3 34.03 31.54 6.40
C LEU A 3 33.15 31.03 7.55
N ARG A 4 32.58 31.97 8.32
CA ARG A 4 31.51 31.68 9.27
C ARG A 4 30.29 31.24 8.47
N TYR A 5 30.01 29.95 8.45
CA TYR A 5 28.73 29.42 7.98
C TYR A 5 27.66 29.85 9.00
N ASP A 6 26.89 30.89 8.68
CA ASP A 6 25.78 31.32 9.53
C ASP A 6 24.66 30.29 9.41
N ASN A 7 24.34 29.65 10.54
CA ASN A 7 23.44 28.50 10.67
C ASN A 7 22.07 28.94 11.20
N SER A 8 21.59 30.10 10.77
CA SER A 8 20.33 30.69 11.24
C SER A 8 19.13 30.06 10.49
N ILE A 9 18.56 29.01 11.06
CA ILE A 9 17.33 28.37 10.56
C ILE A 9 16.16 29.35 10.73
N THR A 10 15.53 29.78 9.64
CA THR A 10 14.38 30.70 9.70
C THR A 10 13.08 29.93 9.93
N SER A 11 12.03 30.62 10.42
CA SER A 11 10.69 30.04 10.61
C SER A 11 10.13 29.39 9.33
N ASN A 12 10.45 29.97 8.17
CA ASN A 12 9.98 29.45 6.88
C ASN A 12 10.71 28.15 6.48
N ASP A 13 11.97 27.99 6.83
CA ASP A 13 12.73 26.76 6.60
C ASP A 13 12.18 25.61 7.43
N MET A 14 11.84 25.88 8.70
CA MET A 14 11.18 24.91 9.56
C MET A 14 9.81 24.50 9.03
N LYS A 15 9.01 25.45 8.51
CA LYS A 15 7.71 25.16 7.88
C LYS A 15 7.85 24.31 6.62
N ARG A 16 8.82 24.60 5.76
CA ARG A 16 9.12 23.82 4.54
C ARG A 16 9.59 22.42 4.88
N PHE A 17 10.41 22.28 5.91
CA PHE A 17 10.82 20.98 6.43
C PHE A 17 9.63 20.17 6.94
N ILE A 18 8.76 20.77 7.77
CA ILE A 18 7.53 20.14 8.26
C ILE A 18 6.63 19.71 7.10
N LEU A 19 6.41 20.58 6.10
CA LEU A 19 5.61 20.26 4.90
C LEU A 19 6.19 19.08 4.11
N SER A 20 7.50 19.04 3.93
CA SER A 20 8.20 17.94 3.25
C SER A 20 8.02 16.61 4.00
N VAL A 21 8.20 16.64 5.32
CA VAL A 21 7.99 15.46 6.18
C VAL A 21 6.53 14.99 6.12
N CYS A 22 5.56 15.91 6.20
CA CYS A 22 4.14 15.56 6.07
C CYS A 22 3.80 14.91 4.72
N LEU A 23 4.39 15.40 3.62
CA LEU A 23 4.15 14.84 2.28
C LEU A 23 4.69 13.41 2.14
N VAL A 24 5.89 13.14 2.67
CA VAL A 24 6.48 11.79 2.68
C VAL A 24 5.65 10.83 3.53
N LEU A 25 5.16 11.29 4.69
CA LEU A 25 4.29 10.49 5.55
C LEU A 25 2.96 10.18 4.84
N PHE A 26 2.34 11.15 4.16
CA PHE A 26 1.08 10.95 3.45
C PHE A 26 1.21 9.96 2.28
N ALA A 27 2.34 9.99 1.55
CA ALA A 27 2.62 9.03 0.49
C ALA A 27 2.70 7.58 1.00
N ALA A 28 3.26 7.37 2.21
CA ALA A 28 3.40 6.04 2.81
C ALA A 28 2.06 5.38 3.21
N PHE A 29 0.99 6.15 3.42
CA PHE A 29 -0.33 5.61 3.79
C PHE A 29 -1.12 5.00 2.62
N ASN A 30 -0.65 5.13 1.38
CA ASN A 30 -1.37 4.61 0.20
C ASN A 30 -1.13 3.11 -0.07
N ALA A 31 -0.40 2.41 0.80
CA ALA A 31 -0.31 0.94 0.76
C ALA A 31 -1.59 0.29 1.32
N MET A 32 -2.77 0.72 0.86
CA MET A 32 -4.02 0.01 1.16
C MET A 32 -4.07 -1.23 0.28
N ALA A 33 -3.91 -2.40 0.88
CA ALA A 33 -4.31 -3.65 0.25
C ALA A 33 -5.75 -3.51 -0.26
N GLN A 34 -6.00 -3.82 -1.53
CA GLN A 34 -7.32 -3.67 -2.16
C GLN A 34 -8.28 -4.68 -1.52
N GLU A 35 -9.04 -4.23 -0.53
CA GLU A 35 -10.14 -4.98 0.09
C GLU A 35 -11.46 -4.48 -0.51
N ALA A 36 -12.24 -5.40 -1.07
CA ALA A 36 -13.59 -5.13 -1.55
C ALA A 36 -14.59 -5.74 -0.57
N ALA A 37 -15.60 -4.97 -0.19
CA ALA A 37 -16.68 -5.42 0.69
C ALA A 37 -18.01 -5.46 -0.05
N SER A 38 -18.85 -6.45 0.26
CA SER A 38 -20.25 -6.46 -0.16
C SER A 38 -21.02 -5.26 0.41
N PRO A 39 -22.17 -4.85 -0.16
CA PRO A 39 -22.93 -3.68 0.32
C PRO A 39 -23.28 -3.69 1.81
N ASN A 40 -23.50 -4.87 2.39
CA ASN A 40 -23.80 -5.02 3.82
C ASN A 40 -22.56 -5.30 4.70
N GLY A 41 -21.36 -5.25 4.12
CA GLY A 41 -20.08 -5.48 4.80
C GLY A 41 -19.80 -6.90 5.28
N ASN A 42 -20.71 -7.85 5.09
CA ASN A 42 -20.55 -9.21 5.62
C ASN A 42 -19.55 -10.03 4.81
N VAL A 43 -19.50 -9.87 3.49
CA VAL A 43 -18.49 -10.51 2.65
C VAL A 43 -17.36 -9.52 2.40
N LYS A 44 -16.12 -9.95 2.65
CA LYS A 44 -14.93 -9.17 2.36
C LYS A 44 -13.96 -10.03 1.55
N VAL A 45 -13.49 -9.49 0.43
CA VAL A 45 -12.46 -10.07 -0.42
C VAL A 45 -11.21 -9.23 -0.26
N LYS A 46 -10.09 -9.84 0.10
CA LYS A 46 -8.80 -9.16 0.22
C LYS A 46 -7.82 -9.71 -0.80
N PHE A 47 -7.28 -8.83 -1.63
CA PHE A 47 -6.22 -9.13 -2.59
C PHE A 47 -4.84 -8.86 -1.98
N ALA A 48 -3.87 -9.70 -2.33
CA ALA A 48 -2.47 -9.51 -1.99
C ALA A 48 -1.55 -10.18 -3.03
N LEU A 49 -0.33 -9.69 -3.13
CA LEU A 49 0.76 -10.42 -3.77
C LEU A 49 1.50 -11.23 -2.69
N ASN A 50 1.65 -12.54 -2.92
CA ASN A 50 2.48 -13.41 -2.10
C ASN A 50 3.65 -13.89 -2.96
N ASN A 51 4.87 -13.43 -2.66
CA ASN A 51 6.07 -13.74 -3.46
C ASN A 51 5.84 -13.51 -4.97
N SER A 52 5.26 -12.35 -5.31
CA SER A 52 4.88 -11.95 -6.67
C SER A 52 3.77 -12.79 -7.33
N VAL A 53 3.14 -13.71 -6.59
CA VAL A 53 1.97 -14.47 -7.05
C VAL A 53 0.69 -13.83 -6.52
N PRO A 54 -0.25 -13.41 -7.40
CA PRO A 54 -1.54 -12.88 -6.99
C PRO A 54 -2.32 -13.91 -6.18
N THR A 55 -2.84 -13.46 -5.04
CA THR A 55 -3.55 -14.28 -4.07
C THR A 55 -4.76 -13.52 -3.53
N TYR A 56 -5.84 -14.23 -3.22
CA TYR A 56 -7.01 -13.66 -2.56
C TYR A 56 -7.43 -14.46 -1.33
N THR A 57 -8.14 -13.79 -0.43
CA THR A 57 -8.84 -14.39 0.71
C THR A 57 -10.27 -13.87 0.76
N VAL A 58 -11.19 -14.66 1.30
CA VAL A 58 -12.58 -14.23 1.51
C VAL A 58 -13.00 -14.53 2.94
N THR A 59 -13.65 -13.55 3.57
CA THR A 59 -14.30 -13.72 4.86
C THR A 59 -15.80 -13.48 4.75
N PHE A 60 -16.56 -14.20 5.55
CA PHE A 60 -17.97 -13.95 5.80
C PHE A 60 -18.17 -13.65 7.30
N ARG A 61 -18.64 -12.44 7.63
CA ARG A 61 -18.81 -11.96 9.01
C ARG A 61 -17.54 -12.16 9.84
N GLY A 62 -16.39 -11.85 9.26
CA GLY A 62 -15.07 -12.00 9.88
C GLY A 62 -14.53 -13.43 9.96
N LYS A 63 -15.32 -14.45 9.57
CA LYS A 63 -14.85 -15.84 9.53
C LYS A 63 -14.23 -16.16 8.18
N PRO A 64 -13.06 -16.81 8.11
CA PRO A 64 -12.43 -17.18 6.85
C PRO A 64 -13.27 -18.25 6.15
N VAL A 65 -13.75 -17.95 4.93
CA VAL A 65 -14.48 -18.91 4.07
C VAL A 65 -13.62 -19.36 2.90
N ILE A 66 -12.73 -18.50 2.40
CA ILE A 66 -11.67 -18.87 1.46
C ILE A 66 -10.34 -18.44 2.06
N LYS A 67 -9.51 -19.45 2.35
CA LYS A 67 -8.10 -19.27 2.77
C LYS A 67 -7.27 -18.73 1.60
N PRO A 68 -6.05 -18.22 1.83
CA PRO A 68 -5.19 -17.71 0.76
C PRO A 68 -5.14 -18.64 -0.45
N SER A 69 -5.66 -18.16 -1.58
CA SER A 69 -5.81 -18.92 -2.82
C SER A 69 -5.23 -18.14 -3.99
N ARG A 70 -4.46 -18.81 -4.85
CA ARG A 70 -3.80 -18.19 -6.00
C ARG A 70 -4.84 -17.73 -7.03
N LEU A 71 -4.54 -16.62 -7.70
CA LEU A 71 -5.30 -16.06 -8.81
C LEU A 71 -4.38 -15.95 -10.03
N GLY A 72 -4.84 -16.38 -11.20
CA GLY A 72 -4.06 -16.33 -12.45
C GLY A 72 -4.48 -17.42 -13.43
N PHE A 73 -3.97 -17.35 -14.65
CA PHE A 73 -4.23 -18.31 -15.73
C PHE A 73 -2.93 -18.76 -16.39
N ALA A 74 -2.87 -20.04 -16.80
CA ALA A 74 -1.83 -20.52 -17.71
C ALA A 74 -2.32 -20.34 -19.15
N LEU A 75 -1.56 -19.63 -19.99
CA LEU A 75 -1.91 -19.47 -21.40
C LEU A 75 -1.27 -20.57 -22.26
N VAL A 76 -2.01 -21.04 -23.25
CA VAL A 76 -1.53 -22.04 -24.23
C VAL A 76 -0.36 -21.50 -25.06
N LYS A 77 -0.32 -20.19 -25.30
CA LYS A 77 0.81 -19.47 -25.91
C LYS A 77 1.01 -18.15 -25.16
N GLY A 78 2.27 -17.82 -24.82
CA GLY A 78 2.63 -16.53 -24.23
C GLY A 78 2.99 -16.52 -22.74
N GLY A 79 2.96 -17.67 -22.06
CA GLY A 79 3.34 -17.79 -20.63
C GLY A 79 2.16 -17.69 -19.66
N ASP A 80 2.45 -17.51 -18.37
CA ASP A 80 1.41 -17.37 -17.34
C ASP A 80 0.95 -15.91 -17.22
N LEU A 81 -0.37 -15.70 -17.12
CA LEU A 81 -0.95 -14.44 -16.66
C LEU A 81 -1.14 -14.51 -15.15
N LEU A 82 -0.12 -14.04 -14.43
CA LEU A 82 -0.11 -13.78 -13.00
C LEU A 82 -0.27 -12.27 -12.80
#